data_AF-A0A7W4KFU8-F1
#
_entry.id   AF-A0A7W4KFU8-F1
#
_cell.length_a   1.000
_cell.length_b   1.000
_cell.length_c   1.000
_cell.angle_alpha   90.00
_cell.angle_beta   90.00
_cell.angle_gamma   90.00
#
_symmetry.space_group_name_H-M   'P 1'
#
loop_
_entity.id
_entity.type
_entity.pdbx_description
1 polymer ?
#
loop_
_entity_poly.entity_id
_entity_poly.type
_entity_poly.pdbx_seq_one_letter_code
_entity_poly.pdbx_strand_id
1 'polypeptide(L)'
;MRAAAACLVATTSLLAACAPAAPDRPAATDLACARFGAHRGIEISLLFGLTRPDGRPVTDAEWQDFLARTVTPRFPDGLSVFQAGGQWRDRVSGQVTTEPSRIVWIAADPDTPGLAARLDAIRAAYRHDFQQQSVGLVIRAGCQTF
;
A
#
# COMPACT_ATOMS: atom_id res chain seq x y z
N MET A 1 37.30 -55.36 49.65
CA MET A 1 38.27 -54.96 48.61
C MET A 1 37.62 -53.90 47.74
N ARG A 2 38.30 -52.76 47.59
CA ARG A 2 37.85 -51.59 46.82
C ARG A 2 38.04 -51.84 45.32
N ALA A 3 37.09 -51.45 44.49
CA ALA A 3 37.34 -51.04 43.11
C ALA A 3 36.27 -50.03 42.70
N ALA A 4 36.67 -48.76 42.61
CA ALA A 4 35.89 -47.67 42.09
C ALA A 4 35.94 -47.71 40.56
N ALA A 5 34.77 -47.70 39.90
CA ALA A 5 34.68 -47.46 38.46
C ALA A 5 34.31 -45.99 38.26
N ALA A 6 35.30 -45.20 37.83
CA ALA A 6 35.16 -43.79 37.55
C ALA A 6 34.25 -43.59 36.32
N CYS A 7 33.16 -42.86 36.50
CA CYS A 7 32.27 -42.43 35.42
C CYS A 7 32.97 -41.28 34.67
N LEU A 8 33.38 -41.51 33.41
CA LEU A 8 33.89 -40.45 32.54
C LEU A 8 32.76 -39.46 32.27
N VAL A 9 32.83 -38.27 32.86
CA VAL A 9 31.93 -37.15 32.54
C VAL A 9 32.39 -36.56 31.21
N ALA A 10 31.56 -36.71 30.18
CA ALA A 10 31.75 -36.10 28.88
C ALA A 10 31.55 -34.58 28.98
N THR A 11 32.64 -33.82 28.85
CA THR A 11 32.58 -32.36 28.67
C THR A 11 32.81 -32.03 27.19
N THR A 12 31.73 -32.08 26.40
CA THR A 12 31.70 -31.51 25.06
C THR A 12 31.49 -30.00 25.17
N SER A 13 32.59 -29.25 25.09
CA SER A 13 32.60 -27.79 25.02
C SER A 13 31.83 -27.32 23.78
N LEU A 14 30.62 -26.77 23.95
CA LEU A 14 29.94 -26.01 22.90
C LEU A 14 30.65 -24.67 22.72
N LEU A 15 31.62 -24.64 21.80
CA LEU A 15 32.07 -23.40 21.18
C LEU A 15 30.98 -22.92 20.22
N ALA A 16 30.03 -22.13 20.74
CA ALA A 16 29.13 -21.34 19.91
C ALA A 16 29.99 -20.27 19.19
N ALA A 17 30.41 -20.60 17.97
CA ALA A 17 31.13 -19.70 17.10
C ALA A 17 30.26 -18.45 16.83
N CYS A 18 30.76 -17.28 17.23
CA CYS A 18 30.26 -16.00 16.75
C CYS A 18 30.56 -15.92 15.25
N ALA A 19 29.60 -16.29 14.40
CA ALA A 19 29.68 -15.95 12.99
C ALA A 19 29.52 -14.43 12.85
N PRO A 20 30.46 -13.72 12.20
CA PRO A 20 30.24 -12.31 11.86
C PRO A 20 29.02 -12.22 10.96
N ALA A 21 28.08 -11.32 11.28
CA ALA A 21 26.98 -10.99 10.40
C ALA A 21 27.57 -10.64 9.02
N ALA A 22 27.14 -11.34 7.98
CA ALA A 22 27.53 -11.00 6.62
C ALA A 22 27.13 -9.54 6.33
N PRO A 23 27.91 -8.79 5.55
CA PRO A 23 27.51 -7.45 5.15
C PRO A 23 26.16 -7.50 4.44
N ASP A 24 25.21 -6.66 4.86
CA ASP A 24 23.89 -6.54 4.24
C ASP A 24 24.08 -6.17 2.77
N ARG A 25 23.93 -7.17 1.89
CA ARG A 25 24.00 -6.92 0.45
C ARG A 25 22.68 -6.25 0.05
N PRO A 26 22.72 -5.06 -0.56
CA PRO A 26 21.51 -4.37 -0.98
C PRO A 26 20.68 -5.30 -1.86
N ALA A 27 19.35 -5.28 -1.69
CA ALA A 27 18.47 -6.12 -2.46
C ALA A 27 18.63 -5.78 -3.95
N ALA A 28 18.35 -6.75 -4.84
CA ALA A 28 18.46 -6.52 -6.28
C ALA A 28 17.63 -5.32 -6.76
N THR A 29 16.49 -5.07 -6.11
CA THR A 29 15.65 -3.88 -6.34
C THR A 29 16.35 -2.58 -5.96
N ASP A 30 17.15 -2.57 -4.88
CA ASP A 30 17.85 -1.36 -4.42
C ASP A 30 18.92 -0.93 -5.41
N LEU A 31 19.68 -1.90 -5.94
CA LEU A 31 20.66 -1.65 -6.99
C LEU A 31 20.00 -1.17 -8.28
N ALA A 32 18.82 -1.71 -8.61
CA ALA A 32 18.05 -1.28 -9.77
C ALA A 32 17.54 0.16 -9.61
N CYS A 33 17.02 0.53 -8.44
CA CYS A 33 16.58 1.90 -8.16
C CYS A 33 17.77 2.88 -8.17
N ALA A 34 18.85 2.54 -7.47
CA ALA A 34 20.04 3.38 -7.35
C ALA A 34 20.67 3.71 -8.73
N ARG A 35 20.62 2.77 -9.69
CA ARG A 35 21.09 2.99 -11.06
C ARG A 35 20.44 4.20 -11.74
N PHE A 36 19.20 4.53 -11.38
CA PHE A 36 18.46 5.66 -11.94
C PHE A 36 18.36 6.84 -10.97
N GLY A 37 19.17 6.87 -9.90
CA GLY A 37 19.05 7.90 -8.86
C GLY A 37 17.71 7.85 -8.11
N ALA A 38 17.05 6.69 -8.13
CA ALA A 38 15.79 6.46 -7.46
C ALA A 38 16.00 5.72 -6.14
N HIS A 39 15.00 5.81 -5.27
CA HIS A 39 14.93 5.06 -4.02
C HIS A 39 13.69 4.14 -4.06
N ARG A 40 13.60 3.21 -3.10
CA ARG A 40 12.41 2.37 -2.97
C ARG A 40 11.21 3.23 -2.61
N GLY A 41 10.09 2.95 -3.24
CA GLY A 41 8.83 3.62 -2.98
C GLY A 41 7.64 2.71 -3.16
N ILE A 42 6.46 3.28 -2.96
CA ILE A 42 5.20 2.62 -3.30
C ILE A 42 4.33 3.51 -4.19
N GLU A 43 3.74 2.88 -5.18
CA GLU A 43 2.66 3.44 -6.00
C GLU A 43 1.33 3.01 -5.40
N ILE A 44 0.47 3.98 -5.13
CA ILE A 44 -0.85 3.80 -4.56
C ILE A 44 -1.88 4.25 -5.58
N SER A 45 -2.82 3.36 -5.89
CA SER A 45 -3.98 3.67 -6.73
C SER A 45 -5.26 3.53 -5.91
N LEU A 46 -6.01 4.62 -5.80
CA LEU A 46 -7.37 4.63 -5.26
C LEU A 46 -8.37 4.65 -6.42
N LEU A 47 -9.32 3.72 -6.41
CA LEU A 47 -10.27 3.50 -7.51
C LEU A 47 -11.68 3.90 -7.08
N PHE A 48 -12.23 4.92 -7.74
CA PHE A 48 -13.49 5.55 -7.40
C PHE A 48 -14.54 5.34 -8.50
N GLY A 49 -15.67 4.75 -8.12
CA GLY A 49 -16.89 4.71 -8.94
C GLY A 49 -17.61 6.06 -8.92
N LEU A 50 -18.16 6.49 -10.04
CA LEU A 50 -18.87 7.75 -10.19
C LEU A 50 -20.39 7.58 -10.32
N THR A 51 -20.95 6.38 -10.12
CA THR A 51 -22.40 6.17 -10.10
C THR A 51 -22.86 5.79 -8.70
N ARG A 52 -23.70 6.61 -8.08
CA ARG A 52 -24.26 6.34 -6.74
C ARG A 52 -25.21 5.13 -6.78
N PRO A 53 -25.52 4.51 -5.63
CA PRO A 53 -26.47 3.38 -5.58
C PRO A 53 -27.87 3.69 -6.13
N ASP A 54 -28.29 4.96 -6.07
CA ASP A 54 -29.56 5.43 -6.63
C ASP A 54 -29.49 5.75 -8.14
N GLY A 55 -28.35 5.49 -8.78
CA GLY A 55 -28.10 5.73 -10.19
C GLY A 55 -27.66 7.16 -10.54
N ARG A 56 -27.62 8.10 -9.58
CA ARG A 56 -27.18 9.47 -9.88
C ARG A 56 -25.66 9.55 -10.06
N PRO A 57 -25.18 10.30 -11.07
CA PRO A 57 -23.74 10.45 -11.29
C PRO A 57 -23.12 11.39 -10.26
N VAL A 58 -21.93 11.06 -9.77
CA VAL A 58 -21.04 12.01 -9.09
C VAL A 58 -20.59 13.00 -10.15
N THR A 59 -21.00 14.25 -10.02
CA THR A 59 -20.71 15.29 -11.00
C THR A 59 -19.24 15.69 -10.94
N ASP A 60 -18.72 16.28 -12.02
CA ASP A 60 -17.35 16.79 -12.02
C ASP A 60 -17.13 17.86 -10.94
N ALA A 61 -18.12 18.71 -10.67
CA ALA A 61 -18.03 19.71 -9.61
C ALA A 61 -17.92 19.07 -8.22
N GLU A 62 -18.75 18.07 -7.91
CA GLU A 62 -18.67 17.32 -6.66
C GLU A 62 -17.34 16.56 -6.52
N TRP A 63 -16.85 15.98 -7.62
CA TRP A 63 -15.56 15.30 -7.64
C TRP A 63 -14.39 16.26 -7.36
N GLN A 64 -14.37 17.43 -8.01
CA GLN A 64 -13.34 18.45 -7.79
C GLN A 64 -13.37 18.97 -6.35
N ASP A 65 -14.56 19.21 -5.80
CA ASP A 65 -14.72 19.61 -4.40
C ASP A 65 -14.23 18.52 -3.43
N PHE A 66 -14.55 17.25 -3.69
CA PHE A 66 -14.03 16.12 -2.91
C PHE A 66 -12.50 16.05 -2.96
N LEU A 67 -11.90 16.19 -4.14
CA LEU A 67 -10.43 16.24 -4.28
C LEU A 67 -9.84 17.35 -3.42
N ALA A 68 -10.35 18.58 -3.57
CA ALA A 68 -9.83 19.76 -2.89
C ALA A 68 -9.97 19.68 -1.36
N ARG A 69 -11.11 19.21 -0.85
CA ARG A 69 -11.39 19.16 0.59
C ARG A 69 -10.85 17.92 1.29
N THR A 70 -10.75 16.80 0.59
CA THR A 70 -10.46 15.50 1.21
C THR A 70 -9.12 14.92 0.75
N VAL A 71 -8.84 14.90 -0.54
CA VAL A 71 -7.67 14.16 -1.04
C VAL A 71 -6.41 15.01 -0.98
N THR A 72 -6.41 16.19 -1.61
CA THR A 72 -5.24 17.07 -1.74
C THR A 72 -4.62 17.46 -0.39
N PRO A 73 -5.38 17.80 0.67
CA PRO A 73 -4.78 18.14 1.97
C PRO A 73 -4.04 16.99 2.64
N ARG A 74 -4.32 15.73 2.26
CA ARG A 74 -3.65 14.53 2.80
C ARG A 74 -2.41 14.13 2.00
N PHE A 75 -2.30 14.62 0.76
CA PHE A 75 -1.19 14.38 -0.17
C PHE A 75 -0.73 15.71 -0.79
N PRO A 76 -0.17 16.63 0.03
CA PRO A 76 0.23 17.96 -0.42
C PRO A 76 1.38 17.95 -1.42
N ASP A 77 2.19 16.89 -1.42
CA ASP A 77 3.34 16.73 -2.33
C ASP A 77 2.90 16.39 -3.76
N GLY A 78 1.64 16.00 -3.96
CA GLY A 78 1.05 15.81 -5.27
C GLY A 78 0.33 14.46 -5.45
N LEU A 79 -0.48 14.42 -6.50
CA LEU A 79 -1.21 13.25 -6.98
C LEU A 79 -1.58 13.45 -8.45
N SER A 80 -1.88 12.36 -9.13
CA SER A 80 -2.44 12.37 -10.49
C SER A 80 -3.83 11.77 -10.49
N VAL A 81 -4.71 12.29 -11.35
CA VAL A 81 -6.07 11.76 -11.53
C VAL A 81 -6.26 11.30 -12.97
N PHE A 82 -6.60 10.03 -13.14
CA PHE A 82 -6.92 9.45 -14.44
C PHE A 82 -8.41 9.24 -14.60
N GLN A 83 -8.92 9.51 -15.79
CA GLN A 83 -10.27 9.09 -16.18
C GLN A 83 -10.25 7.61 -16.55
N ALA A 84 -11.24 6.85 -16.09
CA ALA A 84 -11.34 5.42 -16.37
C ALA A 84 -12.81 5.00 -16.57
N GLY A 85 -12.99 3.82 -17.17
CA GLY A 85 -14.25 3.08 -17.10
C GLY A 85 -14.07 1.88 -16.18
N GLY A 86 -14.96 1.73 -15.20
CA GLY A 86 -14.99 0.60 -14.29
C GLY A 86 -15.99 -0.46 -14.74
N GLN A 87 -15.61 -1.72 -14.62
CA GLN A 87 -16.55 -2.85 -14.62
C GLN A 87 -16.36 -3.61 -13.33
N TRP A 88 -17.38 -3.66 -12.48
CA TRP A 88 -17.27 -4.29 -11.17
C TRP A 88 -18.55 -5.02 -10.78
N ARG A 89 -18.37 -6.05 -9.94
CA ARG A 89 -19.47 -6.84 -9.43
C ARG A 89 -20.14 -6.12 -8.28
N ASP A 90 -21.36 -5.65 -8.52
CA ASP A 90 -22.22 -5.09 -7.48
C ASP A 90 -22.42 -6.11 -6.36
N ARG A 91 -22.17 -5.72 -5.11
CA ARG A 91 -22.15 -6.66 -3.97
C ARG A 91 -23.54 -7.08 -3.50
N VAL A 92 -24.58 -6.35 -3.92
CA VAL A 92 -25.97 -6.63 -3.52
C VAL A 92 -26.64 -7.55 -4.55
N SER A 93 -26.62 -7.16 -5.82
CA SER A 93 -27.22 -7.88 -6.94
C SER A 93 -26.34 -9.00 -7.51
N GLY A 94 -25.02 -8.94 -7.26
CA GLY A 94 -24.05 -9.87 -7.82
C GLY A 94 -23.77 -9.68 -9.31
N GLN A 95 -24.38 -8.68 -9.96
CA GLN A 95 -24.20 -8.41 -11.40
C GLN A 95 -22.95 -7.56 -11.66
N VAL A 96 -22.33 -7.74 -12.83
CA VAL A 96 -21.28 -6.83 -13.28
C VAL A 96 -21.93 -5.59 -13.85
N THR A 97 -21.65 -4.45 -13.24
CA THR A 97 -22.10 -3.14 -13.71
C THR A 97 -20.94 -2.39 -14.35
N THR A 98 -21.26 -1.52 -15.30
CA THR A 98 -20.29 -0.61 -15.91
C THR A 98 -20.58 0.79 -15.42
N GLU A 99 -19.54 1.51 -15.01
CA GLU A 99 -19.68 2.91 -14.61
C GLU A 99 -18.47 3.75 -15.00
N PRO A 100 -18.63 5.08 -15.15
CA PRO A 100 -17.50 5.99 -15.17
C PRO A 100 -16.72 5.91 -13.86
N SER A 101 -15.40 6.10 -13.94
CA SER A 101 -14.52 6.00 -12.78
C SER A 101 -13.39 7.03 -12.82
N ARG A 102 -12.80 7.28 -11.65
CA ARG A 102 -11.56 8.04 -11.47
C ARG A 102 -10.55 7.18 -10.73
N ILE A 103 -9.29 7.24 -11.17
CA ILE A 103 -8.17 6.65 -10.44
C ILE A 103 -7.30 7.78 -9.92
N VAL A 104 -7.15 7.86 -8.61
CA VAL A 104 -6.15 8.74 -7.99
C VAL A 104 -4.88 7.91 -7.81
N TRP A 105 -3.81 8.35 -8.44
CA TRP A 105 -2.49 7.71 -8.36
C TRP A 105 -1.54 8.60 -7.57
N ILE A 106 -0.85 8.00 -6.61
CA ILE A 106 0.04 8.66 -5.67
C ILE A 106 1.31 7.82 -5.59
N ALA A 107 2.48 8.45 -5.68
CA ALA A 107 3.73 7.84 -5.31
C ALA A 107 4.15 8.38 -3.94
N ALA A 108 4.55 7.48 -3.04
CA ALA A 108 4.78 7.80 -1.64
C ALA A 108 5.96 7.00 -1.09
N ASP A 109 6.62 7.55 -0.08
CA ASP A 109 7.53 6.79 0.78
C ASP A 109 6.69 5.83 1.65
N PRO A 110 6.97 4.51 1.64
CA PRO A 110 6.23 3.54 2.47
C PRO A 110 6.30 3.85 3.97
N ASP A 111 7.33 4.56 4.43
CA ASP A 111 7.54 4.92 5.84
C ASP A 111 6.87 6.26 6.21
N THR A 112 6.14 6.88 5.27
CA THR A 112 5.39 8.13 5.51
C THR A 112 4.45 7.97 6.72
N PRO A 113 4.62 8.78 7.79
CA PRO A 113 3.80 8.65 8.99
C PRO A 113 2.30 8.83 8.72
N GLY A 114 1.51 7.85 9.16
CA GLY A 114 0.06 7.87 9.04
C GLY A 114 -0.48 7.64 7.63
N LEU A 115 0.34 7.18 6.67
CA LEU A 115 -0.08 6.96 5.29
C LEU A 115 -1.33 6.08 5.18
N ALA A 116 -1.36 4.94 5.88
CA ALA A 116 -2.52 4.05 5.91
C ALA A 116 -3.79 4.77 6.42
N ALA A 117 -3.67 5.54 7.52
CA ALA A 117 -4.79 6.29 8.09
C ALA A 117 -5.30 7.39 7.13
N ARG A 118 -4.42 8.05 6.37
CA ARG A 118 -4.80 9.03 5.34
C ARG A 118 -5.61 8.37 4.23
N LEU A 119 -5.16 7.22 3.73
CA LEU A 119 -5.85 6.46 2.69
C LEU A 119 -7.22 5.98 3.17
N ASP A 120 -7.30 5.43 4.39
CA ASP A 120 -8.58 4.98 4.94
C ASP A 120 -9.56 6.12 5.19
N ALA A 121 -9.07 7.28 5.64
CA ALA A 121 -9.90 8.48 5.79
C ALA A 121 -10.50 8.94 4.45
N ILE A 122 -9.73 8.94 3.36
CA ILE A 122 -10.23 9.28 2.02
C ILE A 122 -11.31 8.29 1.58
N ARG A 123 -11.03 6.99 1.73
CA ARG A 123 -11.96 5.93 1.35
C ARG A 123 -13.25 6.00 2.16
N ALA A 124 -13.16 6.27 3.46
CA ALA A 124 -14.31 6.41 4.34
C ALA A 124 -15.16 7.64 3.99
N ALA A 125 -14.52 8.80 3.78
CA ALA A 125 -15.19 10.02 3.37
C ALA A 125 -15.95 9.84 2.05
N TYR A 126 -15.32 9.23 1.03
CA TYR A 126 -15.99 9.03 -0.25
C TYR A 126 -17.21 8.11 -0.14
N ARG A 127 -17.10 7.01 0.62
CA ARG A 127 -18.24 6.11 0.87
C ARG A 127 -19.37 6.83 1.60
N HIS A 128 -19.04 7.70 2.54
CA HIS A 128 -20.03 8.50 3.27
C HIS A 128 -20.71 9.53 2.36
N ASP A 129 -19.93 10.37 1.66
CA ASP A 129 -20.44 11.52 0.92
C ASP A 129 -21.22 11.09 -0.34
N PHE A 130 -20.80 10.00 -0.98
CA PHE A 130 -21.39 9.50 -2.23
C PHE A 130 -22.13 8.17 -2.09
N GLN A 131 -22.28 7.67 -0.86
CA GLN A 131 -22.98 6.41 -0.55
C GLN A 131 -22.40 5.20 -1.31
N GLN A 132 -21.11 5.26 -1.65
CA GLN A 132 -20.46 4.22 -2.42
C GLN A 132 -20.22 2.95 -1.60
N GLN A 133 -20.39 1.78 -2.22
CA GLN A 133 -20.16 0.50 -1.55
C GLN A 133 -18.68 0.31 -1.17
N SER A 134 -17.77 0.80 -2.01
CA SER A 134 -16.34 0.67 -1.79
C SER A 134 -15.52 1.73 -2.53
N VAL A 135 -14.27 1.88 -2.09
CA VAL A 135 -13.21 2.53 -2.86
C VAL A 135 -12.05 1.54 -2.91
N GLY A 136 -11.65 1.17 -4.13
CA GLY A 136 -10.55 0.25 -4.35
C GLY A 136 -9.23 0.86 -3.91
N LEU A 137 -8.32 0.02 -3.40
CA LEU A 137 -6.96 0.41 -3.04
C LEU A 137 -6.02 -0.66 -3.60
N VAL A 138 -5.07 -0.24 -4.42
CA VAL A 138 -4.01 -1.09 -4.96
C VAL A 138 -2.68 -0.44 -4.61
N ILE A 139 -1.75 -1.23 -4.09
CA ILE A 139 -0.40 -0.78 -3.73
C ILE A 139 0.61 -1.65 -4.47
N ARG A 140 1.60 -1.03 -5.11
CA ARG A 140 2.70 -1.70 -5.79
C ARG A 140 4.03 -1.12 -5.30
N ALA A 141 4.98 -1.98 -4.95
CA ALA A 141 6.34 -1.56 -4.63
C ALA A 141 7.13 -1.28 -5.92
N GLY A 142 7.97 -0.25 -5.91
CA GLY A 142 8.75 0.15 -7.07
C GLY A 142 9.94 1.06 -6.73
N CYS A 143 10.51 1.65 -7.77
CA CYS A 143 11.53 2.69 -7.65
C CYS A 143 10.90 4.03 -7.98
N GLN A 144 11.16 5.06 -7.17
CA GLN A 144 10.66 6.42 -7.40
C GLN A 144 11.75 7.47 -7.19
N THR A 145 11.61 8.60 -7.88
CA THR A 145 12.43 9.81 -7.74
C THR A 145 11.63 11.00 -8.27
N PHE A 146 11.86 12.19 -7.72
CA PHE A 146 11.15 13.43 -8.06
C PHE A 146 12.15 14.58 -8.20
#